data_AF-A0A1B7V266-F1
#
_entry.id   AF-A0A1B7V266-F1
#
_cell.length_a   1.000
_cell.length_b   1.000
_cell.length_c   1.000
_cell.angle_alpha   90.00
_cell.angle_beta   90.00
_cell.angle_gamma   90.00
#
_symmetry.space_group_name_H-M   'P 1'
#
loop_
_entity.id
_entity.type
_entity.pdbx_description
1 polymer ?
#
loop_
_entity_poly.entity_id
_entity_poly.type
_entity_poly.pdbx_seq_one_letter_code
_entity_poly.pdbx_strand_id
1 'polypeptide(L)'
;MFINLAAETLIPLSTKERKELILYHASLIDCTNIIDEDLHIAYQYGKIISSIGSTYFEYQVEKDNRNYSALELETQSNLISNKTEQFADDFIEWLRADFKNKSAILEHHPNPRNLFELCGAKLLVTSNSVTRSLSTKMGQLWEEIADISPYVIVPEFEFGIKIKGIDIVILTGSTIRFAQLKTLKGTLTGSQTNRAKKELGIHENPLFISAFDLGSWTFNDSKIPRIAGKEFWDMIHLEYELIENHIRNMLQRIDHEFAELAAK
;
A
#
# COMPACT_ATOMS: atom_id res chain seq x y z
N MET A 1 -9.83 -23.12 26.76
CA MET A 1 -10.86 -22.10 26.55
C MET A 1 -10.14 -20.88 26.00
N PHE A 2 -10.16 -20.70 24.68
CA PHE A 2 -9.45 -19.57 24.05
C PHE A 2 -10.29 -18.31 24.28
N ILE A 3 -9.72 -17.32 24.95
CA ILE A 3 -10.32 -16.00 25.04
C ILE A 3 -10.17 -15.38 23.65
N ASN A 4 -11.29 -15.22 22.94
CA ASN A 4 -11.30 -14.46 21.70
C ASN A 4 -10.92 -13.03 22.03
N LEU A 5 -9.89 -12.51 21.34
CA LEU A 5 -9.51 -11.11 21.42
C LEU A 5 -10.69 -10.27 20.93
N ALA A 6 -11.10 -9.29 21.72
CA ALA A 6 -12.20 -8.39 21.38
C ALA A 6 -11.66 -7.04 20.88
N ALA A 7 -12.32 -6.42 19.91
CA ALA A 7 -11.89 -5.14 19.33
C ALA A 7 -11.80 -4.03 20.40
N GLU A 8 -12.74 -4.03 21.34
CA GLU A 8 -12.84 -3.08 22.45
C GLU A 8 -11.64 -3.14 23.39
N THR A 9 -10.96 -4.29 23.45
CA THR A 9 -9.71 -4.43 24.21
C THR A 9 -8.55 -3.73 23.50
N LEU A 10 -8.55 -3.69 22.17
CA LEU A 10 -7.48 -3.12 21.34
C LEU A 10 -7.61 -1.61 21.14
N ILE A 11 -8.83 -1.12 20.95
CA ILE A 11 -9.15 0.27 20.65
C ILE A 11 -8.43 1.28 21.57
N PRO A 12 -8.45 1.16 22.91
CA PRO A 12 -7.85 2.16 23.79
C PRO A 12 -6.31 2.06 23.88
N LEU A 13 -5.71 1.02 23.31
CA LEU A 13 -4.28 0.73 23.45
C LEU A 13 -3.43 1.46 22.40
N SER A 14 -2.14 1.61 22.70
CA SER A 14 -1.16 2.06 21.71
C SER A 14 -0.91 0.99 20.63
N THR A 15 -0.39 1.39 19.47
CA THR A 15 -0.02 0.46 18.39
C THR A 15 0.92 -0.66 18.87
N LYS A 16 1.84 -0.35 19.80
CA LYS A 16 2.76 -1.35 20.38
C LYS A 16 2.02 -2.39 21.22
N GLU A 17 1.11 -1.97 22.08
CA GLU A 17 0.33 -2.87 22.93
C GLU A 17 -0.66 -3.71 22.10
N ARG A 18 -1.30 -3.09 21.09
CA ARG A 18 -2.15 -3.81 20.12
C ARG A 18 -1.38 -4.92 19.43
N LYS A 19 -0.17 -4.60 18.94
CA LYS A 19 0.74 -5.56 18.33
C LYS A 19 1.00 -6.74 19.25
N GLU A 20 1.40 -6.49 20.49
CA GLU A 20 1.73 -7.53 21.47
C GLU A 20 0.54 -8.48 21.71
N LEU A 21 -0.67 -7.94 21.87
CA LEU A 21 -1.88 -8.74 22.02
C LEU A 21 -2.21 -9.54 20.76
N ILE A 22 -2.14 -8.93 19.58
CA ILE A 22 -2.39 -9.64 18.32
C ILE A 22 -1.38 -10.78 18.13
N LEU A 23 -0.10 -10.54 18.39
CA LEU A 23 0.94 -11.56 18.31
C LEU A 23 0.66 -12.73 19.26
N TYR A 24 0.30 -12.43 20.51
CA TYR A 24 -0.04 -13.45 21.49
C TYR A 24 -1.24 -14.29 21.03
N HIS A 25 -2.35 -13.66 20.70
CA HIS A 25 -3.56 -14.40 20.30
C HIS A 25 -3.39 -15.13 18.95
N ALA A 26 -2.64 -14.57 18.00
CA ALA A 26 -2.32 -15.22 16.73
C ALA A 26 -1.53 -16.52 16.94
N SER A 27 -0.59 -16.54 17.89
CA SER A 27 0.21 -17.75 18.20
C SER A 27 -0.63 -18.93 18.70
N LEU A 28 -1.87 -18.67 19.15
CA LEU A 28 -2.81 -19.67 19.64
C LEU A 28 -3.66 -20.28 18.52
N ILE A 29 -3.57 -19.76 17.29
CA ILE A 29 -4.36 -20.22 16.15
C ILE A 29 -3.68 -21.42 15.50
N ASP A 30 -4.43 -22.51 15.36
CA ASP A 30 -4.01 -23.67 14.59
C ASP A 30 -3.91 -23.33 13.09
N CYS A 31 -2.80 -23.70 12.49
CA CYS A 31 -2.48 -23.48 11.07
C CYS A 31 -2.14 -24.79 10.33
N THR A 32 -2.45 -25.95 10.91
CA THR A 32 -2.20 -27.28 10.29
C THR A 32 -2.89 -27.46 8.93
N ASN A 33 -3.93 -26.67 8.64
CA ASN A 33 -4.60 -26.64 7.34
C ASN A 33 -3.83 -25.87 6.26
N ILE A 34 -2.78 -25.14 6.63
CA ILE A 34 -1.92 -24.38 5.71
C ILE A 34 -0.66 -25.18 5.43
N ILE A 35 -0.53 -25.65 4.19
CA ILE A 35 0.60 -26.51 3.75
C ILE A 35 1.92 -25.72 3.72
N ASP A 36 1.87 -24.45 3.32
CA ASP A 36 3.05 -23.60 3.16
C ASP A 36 3.40 -22.94 4.51
N GLU A 37 4.43 -23.44 5.18
CA GLU A 37 4.87 -22.97 6.50
C GLU A 37 5.24 -21.48 6.50
N ASP A 38 5.72 -20.95 5.37
CA ASP A 38 6.05 -19.52 5.20
C ASP A 38 4.80 -18.61 5.26
N LEU A 39 3.60 -19.19 5.24
CA LEU A 39 2.32 -18.49 5.29
C LEU A 39 1.57 -18.68 6.60
N HIS A 40 2.09 -19.48 7.55
CA HIS A 40 1.43 -19.74 8.84
C HIS A 40 1.15 -18.45 9.61
N ILE A 41 2.18 -17.60 9.77
CA ILE A 41 2.05 -16.32 10.50
C ILE A 41 1.02 -15.40 9.82
N ALA A 42 1.04 -15.31 8.49
CA ALA A 42 0.11 -14.48 7.74
C ALA A 42 -1.34 -14.96 7.93
N TYR A 43 -1.56 -16.27 7.87
CA TYR A 43 -2.87 -16.88 8.14
C TYR A 43 -3.36 -16.59 9.55
N GLN A 44 -2.51 -16.77 10.56
CA GLN A 44 -2.85 -16.52 11.96
C GLN A 44 -3.23 -15.06 12.19
N TYR A 45 -2.45 -14.10 11.66
CA TYR A 45 -2.80 -12.68 11.73
C TYR A 45 -4.12 -12.39 11.02
N GLY A 46 -4.31 -12.92 9.81
CA GLY A 46 -5.55 -12.77 9.06
C GLY A 46 -6.77 -13.25 9.85
N LYS A 47 -6.66 -14.38 10.57
CA LYS A 47 -7.74 -14.90 11.40
C LYS A 47 -8.04 -14.04 12.61
N ILE A 48 -7.02 -13.51 13.30
CA ILE A 48 -7.23 -12.54 14.38
C ILE A 48 -7.93 -11.30 13.85
N ILE A 49 -7.42 -10.69 12.78
CA ILE A 49 -8.03 -9.49 12.20
C ILE A 49 -9.48 -9.75 11.73
N SER A 50 -9.75 -10.90 11.10
CA SER A 50 -11.11 -11.27 10.69
C SER A 50 -12.05 -11.34 11.90
N SER A 51 -11.59 -11.93 13.01
CA SER A 51 -12.40 -12.10 14.22
C SER A 51 -12.80 -10.80 14.93
N ILE A 52 -11.95 -9.76 14.83
CA ILE A 52 -12.22 -8.45 15.45
C ILE A 52 -12.79 -7.42 14.48
N GLY A 53 -12.69 -7.69 13.17
CA GLY A 53 -12.82 -6.65 12.15
C GLY A 53 -14.16 -5.94 12.13
N SER A 54 -15.29 -6.64 12.31
CA SER A 54 -16.62 -6.01 12.27
C SER A 54 -16.73 -4.91 13.31
N THR A 55 -16.50 -5.26 14.58
CA THR A 55 -16.56 -4.32 15.70
C THR A 55 -15.49 -3.23 15.60
N TYR A 56 -14.31 -3.56 15.07
CA TYR A 56 -13.25 -2.56 14.88
C TYR A 56 -13.62 -1.52 13.82
N PHE A 57 -14.16 -1.95 12.68
CA PHE A 57 -14.65 -1.04 11.64
C PHE A 57 -15.87 -0.24 12.10
N GLU A 58 -16.80 -0.84 12.82
CA GLU A 58 -17.94 -0.13 13.43
C GLU A 58 -17.43 1.03 14.30
N TYR A 59 -16.44 0.77 15.16
CA TYR A 59 -15.81 1.82 15.96
C TYR A 59 -15.15 2.91 15.10
N GLN A 60 -14.40 2.55 14.05
CA GLN A 60 -13.76 3.53 13.17
C GLN A 60 -14.77 4.43 12.47
N VAL A 61 -15.81 3.84 11.88
CA VAL A 61 -16.88 4.56 11.19
C VAL A 61 -17.65 5.45 12.17
N GLU A 62 -17.98 4.98 13.38
CA GLU A 62 -18.61 5.82 14.40
C GLU A 62 -17.71 7.00 14.83
N LYS A 63 -16.40 6.75 14.99
CA LYS A 63 -15.44 7.78 15.37
C LYS A 63 -15.30 8.84 14.28
N ASP A 64 -15.26 8.43 13.02
CA ASP A 64 -15.21 9.33 11.87
C ASP A 64 -16.46 10.22 11.80
N ASN A 65 -17.65 9.61 11.88
CA ASN A 65 -18.93 10.32 11.87
C ASN A 65 -19.08 11.36 13.00
N ARG A 66 -18.40 11.16 14.14
CA ARG A 66 -18.44 12.11 15.27
C ARG A 66 -17.48 13.29 15.13
N ASN A 67 -16.47 13.21 14.25
CA ASN A 67 -15.34 14.15 14.21
C ASN A 67 -15.22 14.92 12.88
N TYR A 68 -16.35 15.21 12.21
CA TYR A 68 -16.39 15.72 10.83
C TYR A 68 -15.76 14.71 9.87
N SER A 69 -16.61 13.96 9.18
CA SER A 69 -16.19 12.76 8.44
C SER A 69 -15.07 13.05 7.45
N ALA A 70 -14.04 12.20 7.46
CA ALA A 70 -12.98 12.21 6.47
C ALA A 70 -13.51 11.99 5.05
N LEU A 71 -14.75 11.47 4.92
CA LEU A 71 -15.44 11.21 3.66
C LEU A 71 -16.21 12.42 3.11
N GLU A 72 -16.21 13.57 3.78
CA GLU A 72 -16.69 14.81 3.16
C GLU A 72 -15.73 15.26 2.04
N LEU A 73 -16.28 15.63 0.87
CA LEU A 73 -15.51 15.95 -0.35
C LEU A 73 -14.33 16.92 -0.12
N GLU A 74 -14.56 18.01 0.62
CA GLU A 74 -13.52 19.01 0.92
C GLU A 74 -12.44 18.43 1.84
N THR A 75 -12.86 17.70 2.88
CA THR A 75 -11.96 17.01 3.82
C THR A 75 -11.12 15.95 3.11
N GLN A 76 -11.74 15.11 2.27
CA GLN A 76 -11.04 14.14 1.42
C GLN A 76 -9.98 14.84 0.58
N SER A 77 -10.37 15.88 -0.16
CA SER A 77 -9.45 16.61 -1.04
C SER A 77 -8.26 17.16 -0.26
N ASN A 78 -8.48 17.75 0.90
CA ASN A 78 -7.40 18.31 1.74
C ASN A 78 -6.46 17.22 2.28
N LEU A 79 -7.01 16.09 2.76
CA LEU A 79 -6.21 14.98 3.27
C LEU A 79 -5.37 14.33 2.17
N ILE A 80 -5.94 14.16 0.97
CA ILE A 80 -5.22 13.67 -0.20
C ILE A 80 -4.12 14.66 -0.61
N SER A 81 -4.44 15.95 -0.72
CA SER A 81 -3.49 17.01 -1.08
C SER A 81 -2.29 16.98 -0.14
N ASN A 82 -2.51 16.99 1.17
CA ASN A 82 -1.46 16.97 2.18
C ASN A 82 -0.50 15.77 2.01
N LYS A 83 -1.03 14.56 1.79
CA LYS A 83 -0.22 13.36 1.57
C LYS A 83 0.59 13.46 0.27
N THR A 84 -0.03 13.92 -0.82
CA THR A 84 0.65 14.04 -2.11
C THR A 84 1.68 15.17 -2.14
N GLU A 85 1.42 16.29 -1.48
CA GLU A 85 2.37 17.40 -1.35
C GLU A 85 3.59 17.01 -0.53
N GLN A 86 3.37 16.39 0.64
CA GLN A 86 4.45 15.88 1.47
C GLN A 86 5.30 14.85 0.71
N PHE A 87 4.65 13.91 0.00
CA PHE A 87 5.36 12.94 -0.83
C PHE A 87 6.21 13.63 -1.92
N ALA A 88 5.66 14.64 -2.60
CA ALA A 88 6.41 15.39 -3.61
C ALA A 88 7.62 16.10 -3.01
N ASP A 89 7.46 16.76 -1.87
CA ASP A 89 8.56 17.47 -1.19
C ASP A 89 9.69 16.49 -0.83
N ASP A 90 9.36 15.40 -0.14
CA ASP A 90 10.32 14.38 0.26
C ASP A 90 11.02 13.74 -0.95
N PHE A 91 10.27 13.51 -2.03
CA PHE A 91 10.81 12.91 -3.25
C PHE A 91 11.71 13.88 -4.02
N ILE A 92 11.36 15.17 -4.08
CA ILE A 92 12.17 16.21 -4.74
C ILE A 92 13.48 16.42 -3.98
N GLU A 93 13.46 16.40 -2.65
CA GLU A 93 14.70 16.43 -1.85
C GLU A 93 15.61 15.24 -2.15
N TRP A 94 15.03 14.03 -2.17
CA TRP A 94 15.75 12.83 -2.57
C TRP A 94 16.30 12.93 -4.00
N LEU A 95 15.51 13.47 -4.93
CA LEU A 95 15.87 13.62 -6.33
C LEU A 95 17.10 14.52 -6.50
N ARG A 96 17.12 15.67 -5.83
CA ARG A 96 18.26 16.61 -5.82
C ARG A 96 19.52 15.92 -5.29
N ALA A 97 19.40 15.11 -4.24
CA ALA A 97 20.51 14.33 -3.69
C ALA A 97 21.00 13.24 -4.67
N ASP A 98 20.09 12.49 -5.32
CA ASP A 98 20.43 11.43 -6.29
C ASP A 98 21.21 12.00 -7.49
N PHE A 99 20.76 13.13 -8.05
CA PHE A 99 21.45 13.81 -9.15
C PHE A 99 22.88 14.22 -8.79
N LYS A 100 23.06 14.80 -7.59
CA LYS A 100 24.39 15.21 -7.10
C LYS A 100 25.31 14.00 -6.93
N ASN A 101 24.81 12.94 -6.29
CA ASN A 101 25.59 11.73 -6.01
C ASN A 101 26.00 11.00 -7.30
N LYS A 102 25.08 10.88 -8.26
CA LYS A 102 25.37 10.19 -9.53
C LYS A 102 26.32 10.97 -10.42
N SER A 103 26.23 12.30 -10.44
CA SER A 103 27.21 13.13 -11.15
C SER A 103 28.63 12.82 -10.68
N ALA A 104 28.87 12.77 -9.38
CA ALA A 104 30.18 12.45 -8.81
C ALA A 104 30.66 11.02 -9.10
N ILE A 105 29.75 10.03 -9.12
CA ILE A 105 30.11 8.63 -9.39
C ILE A 105 30.49 8.42 -10.85
N LEU A 106 29.75 9.04 -11.78
CA LEU A 106 29.99 8.85 -13.21
C LEU A 106 31.28 9.54 -13.69
N GLU A 107 31.74 10.59 -13.01
CA GLU A 107 32.98 11.30 -13.34
C GLU A 107 34.27 10.53 -12.95
N HIS A 108 34.18 9.55 -12.04
CA HIS A 108 35.35 8.82 -11.50
C HIS A 108 35.35 7.31 -11.78
N HIS A 109 34.36 6.81 -12.55
CA HIS A 109 34.06 5.41 -12.89
C HIS A 109 35.21 4.38 -12.85
N PRO A 110 35.51 3.76 -11.68
CA PRO A 110 36.48 2.66 -11.65
C PRO A 110 35.82 1.31 -11.97
N ASN A 111 34.51 1.17 -11.71
CA ASN A 111 33.76 -0.11 -11.80
C ASN A 111 32.26 0.11 -12.16
N PRO A 112 31.87 0.13 -13.44
CA PRO A 112 30.47 0.29 -13.85
C PRO A 112 29.60 -0.94 -13.53
N ARG A 113 28.34 -0.73 -13.09
CA ARG A 113 27.41 -1.80 -12.70
C ARG A 113 26.41 -2.21 -13.77
N ASN A 114 26.19 -1.38 -14.79
CA ASN A 114 25.29 -1.64 -15.90
C ASN A 114 25.81 -1.02 -17.20
N LEU A 115 25.19 -1.36 -18.32
CA LEU A 115 25.61 -0.89 -19.65
C LEU A 115 25.57 0.64 -19.79
N PHE A 116 24.58 1.29 -19.18
CA PHE A 116 24.45 2.75 -19.26
C PHE A 116 25.56 3.46 -18.47
N GLU A 117 25.94 2.94 -17.30
CA GLU A 117 27.10 3.39 -16.54
C GLU A 117 28.40 3.16 -17.34
N LEU A 118 28.57 1.98 -17.95
CA LEU A 118 29.75 1.68 -18.77
C LEU A 118 29.91 2.68 -19.93
N CYS A 119 28.80 3.11 -20.54
CA CYS A 119 28.81 4.05 -21.65
C CYS A 119 28.81 5.54 -21.21
N GLY A 120 28.85 5.83 -19.91
CA GLY A 120 28.73 7.21 -19.39
C GLY A 120 27.38 7.87 -19.68
N ALA A 121 26.33 7.09 -19.94
CA ALA A 121 25.00 7.57 -20.31
C ALA A 121 24.22 8.06 -19.07
N LYS A 122 24.69 9.18 -18.48
CA LYS A 122 24.22 9.77 -17.23
C LYS A 122 22.70 9.88 -17.12
N LEU A 123 22.04 10.47 -18.12
CA LEU A 123 20.59 10.68 -18.09
C LEU A 123 19.79 9.38 -18.05
N LEU A 124 20.23 8.34 -18.75
CA LEU A 124 19.55 7.03 -18.74
C LEU A 124 19.71 6.34 -17.38
N VAL A 125 20.90 6.42 -16.77
CA VAL A 125 21.18 5.89 -15.42
C VAL A 125 20.32 6.60 -14.37
N THR A 126 20.19 7.92 -14.46
CA THR A 126 19.39 8.70 -13.51
C THR A 126 17.89 8.46 -13.71
N SER A 127 17.39 8.51 -14.95
CA SER A 127 15.96 8.28 -15.26
C SER A 127 15.46 6.93 -14.75
N ASN A 128 16.24 5.85 -14.96
CA ASN A 128 15.89 4.51 -14.48
C ASN A 128 15.84 4.43 -12.94
N SER A 129 16.72 5.16 -12.25
CA SER A 129 16.75 5.23 -10.79
C SER A 129 15.55 5.96 -10.23
N VAL A 130 15.25 7.13 -10.81
CA VAL A 130 14.12 7.97 -10.41
C VAL A 130 12.81 7.22 -10.57
N THR A 131 12.55 6.63 -11.75
CA THR A 131 11.32 5.88 -12.03
C THR A 131 11.16 4.66 -11.11
N ARG A 132 12.25 3.92 -10.82
CA ARG A 132 12.23 2.80 -9.88
C ARG A 132 11.96 3.22 -8.44
N SER A 133 12.64 4.27 -7.97
CA SER A 133 12.43 4.82 -6.61
C SER A 133 11.01 5.34 -6.44
N LEU A 134 10.49 6.08 -7.43
CA LEU A 134 9.14 6.60 -7.43
C LEU A 134 8.12 5.46 -7.34
N SER A 135 8.25 4.45 -8.22
CA SER A 135 7.37 3.27 -8.23
C SER A 135 7.37 2.51 -6.90
N THR A 136 8.52 2.47 -6.20
CA THR A 136 8.66 1.77 -4.92
C THR A 136 7.99 2.56 -3.80
N LYS A 137 8.24 3.87 -3.71
CA LYS A 137 7.68 4.74 -2.66
C LYS A 137 6.18 4.97 -2.81
N MET A 138 5.67 5.03 -4.04
CA MET A 138 4.24 5.22 -4.30
C MET A 138 3.37 4.06 -3.77
N GLY A 139 3.90 2.85 -3.61
CA GLY A 139 3.14 1.75 -3.01
C GLY A 139 2.61 2.12 -1.63
N GLN A 140 3.48 2.67 -0.77
CA GLN A 140 3.11 3.15 0.56
C GLN A 140 2.15 4.35 0.49
N LEU A 141 2.35 5.26 -0.46
CA LEU A 141 1.42 6.40 -0.65
C LEU A 141 -0.01 5.93 -0.93
N TRP A 142 -0.21 4.85 -1.68
CA TRP A 142 -1.56 4.31 -1.94
C TRP A 142 -2.22 3.74 -0.68
N GLU A 143 -1.44 3.08 0.18
CA GLU A 143 -1.89 2.61 1.49
C GLU A 143 -2.25 3.80 2.37
N GLU A 144 -1.42 4.84 2.42
CA GLU A 144 -1.66 6.07 3.19
C GLU A 144 -2.89 6.84 2.72
N ILE A 145 -3.17 6.88 1.41
CA ILE A 145 -4.39 7.49 0.87
C ILE A 145 -5.60 6.61 1.17
N ALA A 146 -5.51 5.29 1.03
CA ALA A 146 -6.61 4.39 1.35
C ALA A 146 -7.00 4.45 2.84
N ASP A 147 -6.02 4.63 3.73
CA ASP A 147 -6.18 4.79 5.19
C ASP A 147 -6.95 6.06 5.61
N ILE A 148 -7.24 6.98 4.67
CA ILE A 148 -8.17 8.09 4.92
C ILE A 148 -9.59 7.54 5.18
N SER A 149 -9.95 6.44 4.53
CA SER A 149 -11.29 5.87 4.67
C SER A 149 -11.43 5.09 5.97
N PRO A 150 -12.49 5.32 6.78
CA PRO A 150 -12.79 4.52 7.97
C PRO A 150 -13.23 3.08 7.63
N TYR A 151 -13.35 2.74 6.34
CA TYR A 151 -13.65 1.40 5.83
C TYR A 151 -12.38 0.63 5.45
N VAL A 152 -11.20 1.19 5.70
CA VAL A 152 -9.90 0.59 5.43
C VAL A 152 -9.09 0.47 6.72
N ILE A 153 -8.39 -0.65 6.86
CA ILE A 153 -7.32 -0.82 7.84
C ILE A 153 -6.05 -1.14 7.06
N VAL A 154 -5.00 -0.35 7.27
CA VAL A 154 -3.63 -0.75 6.93
C VAL A 154 -3.04 -1.46 8.15
N PRO A 155 -2.80 -2.80 8.13
CA PRO A 155 -2.38 -3.53 9.33
C PRO A 155 -1.06 -3.02 9.94
N GLU A 156 -0.16 -2.50 9.10
CA GLU A 156 1.11 -1.94 9.57
C GLU A 156 0.88 -0.64 10.35
N PHE A 157 -0.01 0.23 9.89
CA PHE A 157 -0.26 1.52 10.54
C PHE A 157 -1.08 1.34 11.81
N GLU A 158 -2.17 0.55 11.73
CA GLU A 158 -3.13 0.43 12.82
C GLU A 158 -2.64 -0.47 13.96
N PHE A 159 -1.93 -1.55 13.59
CA PHE A 159 -1.53 -2.62 14.53
C PHE A 159 -0.02 -2.86 14.59
N GLY A 160 0.79 -2.20 13.76
CA GLY A 160 2.24 -2.42 13.75
C GLY A 160 2.67 -3.81 13.27
N ILE A 161 1.81 -4.52 12.52
CA ILE A 161 2.07 -5.87 12.00
C ILE A 161 2.08 -5.88 10.47
N LYS A 162 2.92 -6.73 9.90
CA LYS A 162 2.92 -7.03 8.46
C LYS A 162 2.26 -8.37 8.23
N ILE A 163 1.20 -8.39 7.43
CA ILE A 163 0.57 -9.62 6.97
C ILE A 163 1.07 -9.87 5.56
N LYS A 164 1.83 -10.96 5.37
CA LYS A 164 2.48 -11.24 4.08
C LYS A 164 1.44 -11.34 2.96
N GLY A 165 1.60 -10.49 1.95
CA GLY A 165 0.72 -10.43 0.78
C GLY A 165 -0.56 -9.62 0.98
N ILE A 166 -0.80 -9.06 2.16
CA ILE A 166 -1.92 -8.17 2.45
C ILE A 166 -1.38 -6.77 2.73
N ASP A 167 -1.76 -5.82 1.88
CA ASP A 167 -1.40 -4.42 2.03
C ASP A 167 -2.52 -3.70 2.83
N ILE A 168 -3.79 -4.01 2.56
CA ILE A 168 -4.95 -3.41 3.25
C ILE A 168 -6.06 -4.43 3.56
N VAL A 169 -6.89 -4.11 4.56
CA VAL A 169 -8.12 -4.83 4.92
C VAL A 169 -9.30 -3.88 4.74
N ILE A 170 -10.37 -4.34 4.09
CA ILE A 170 -11.49 -3.49 3.68
C ILE A 170 -12.81 -4.03 4.21
N LEU A 171 -13.66 -3.16 4.76
CA LEU A 171 -15.06 -3.47 5.01
C LEU A 171 -15.92 -3.11 3.79
N THR A 172 -16.61 -4.10 3.23
CA THR A 172 -17.58 -3.91 2.12
C THR A 172 -18.92 -4.51 2.49
N GLY A 173 -19.91 -3.65 2.75
CA GLY A 173 -21.15 -4.10 3.40
C GLY A 173 -20.83 -4.73 4.76
N SER A 174 -21.18 -6.01 4.94
CA SER A 174 -20.83 -6.80 6.14
C SER A 174 -19.62 -7.72 5.95
N THR A 175 -18.86 -7.56 4.85
CA THR A 175 -17.77 -8.47 4.46
C THR A 175 -16.41 -7.81 4.67
N ILE A 176 -15.57 -8.43 5.49
CA ILE A 176 -14.16 -8.09 5.64
C ILE A 176 -13.38 -8.77 4.52
N ARG A 177 -12.61 -7.99 3.77
CA ARG A 177 -11.77 -8.44 2.65
C ARG A 177 -10.31 -8.19 2.95
N PHE A 178 -9.47 -9.17 2.65
CA PHE A 178 -8.02 -9.05 2.75
C PHE A 178 -7.46 -8.79 1.35
N ALA A 179 -6.78 -7.66 1.18
CA ALA A 179 -6.42 -7.20 -0.15
C ALA A 179 -4.93 -6.92 -0.33
N GLN A 180 -4.46 -7.24 -1.53
CA GLN A 180 -3.17 -6.77 -2.03
C GLN A 180 -3.40 -5.58 -2.95
N LEU A 181 -2.71 -4.47 -2.70
CA LEU A 181 -2.81 -3.23 -3.44
C LEU A 181 -1.57 -3.05 -4.31
N LYS A 182 -1.78 -2.80 -5.60
CA LYS A 182 -0.70 -2.49 -6.56
C LYS A 182 -1.07 -1.24 -7.33
N THR A 183 -0.08 -0.56 -7.88
CA THR A 183 -0.32 0.67 -8.65
C THR A 183 -1.14 0.38 -9.91
N LEU A 184 -0.75 -0.64 -10.69
CA LEU A 184 -1.31 -0.92 -12.02
C LEU A 184 -1.70 -2.40 -12.21
N LYS A 185 -2.60 -2.67 -13.16
CA LYS A 185 -3.10 -4.00 -13.50
C LYS A 185 -1.98 -4.98 -13.92
N GLY A 186 -0.91 -4.43 -14.51
CA GLY A 186 0.23 -5.17 -15.04
C GLY A 186 1.44 -5.25 -14.11
N THR A 187 1.32 -4.85 -12.83
CA THR A 187 2.48 -4.76 -11.91
C THR A 187 3.14 -6.11 -11.64
N LEU A 188 2.39 -7.22 -11.63
CA LEU A 188 2.96 -8.54 -11.36
C LEU A 188 3.56 -9.16 -12.62
N THR A 189 4.80 -9.65 -12.53
CA THR A 189 5.52 -10.32 -13.62
C THR A 189 5.98 -11.71 -13.20
N GLY A 190 5.89 -12.67 -14.12
CA GLY A 190 6.40 -14.04 -13.96
C GLY A 190 5.96 -14.73 -12.66
N SER A 191 6.92 -15.10 -11.82
CA SER A 191 6.70 -15.84 -10.57
C SER A 191 5.90 -15.07 -9.51
N GLN A 192 5.80 -13.74 -9.64
CA GLN A 192 5.08 -12.89 -8.68
C GLN A 192 3.58 -13.20 -8.67
N THR A 193 2.99 -13.56 -9.81
CA THR A 193 1.56 -13.90 -9.90
C THR A 193 1.22 -15.14 -9.08
N ASN A 194 2.00 -16.21 -9.20
CA ASN A 194 1.77 -17.44 -8.44
C ASN A 194 1.97 -17.22 -6.93
N ARG A 195 2.94 -16.39 -6.56
CA ARG A 195 3.15 -16.00 -5.17
C ARG A 195 1.96 -15.24 -4.61
N ALA A 196 1.49 -14.20 -5.31
CA ALA A 196 0.32 -13.42 -4.90
C ALA A 196 -0.92 -14.31 -4.72
N LYS A 197 -1.14 -15.30 -5.60
CA LYS A 197 -2.24 -16.27 -5.46
C LYS A 197 -2.14 -17.11 -4.19
N LYS A 198 -0.95 -17.60 -3.85
CA LYS A 198 -0.72 -18.37 -2.62
C LYS A 198 -0.94 -17.51 -1.39
N GLU A 199 -0.35 -16.32 -1.37
CA GLU A 199 -0.42 -15.38 -0.24
C GLU A 199 -1.86 -14.92 -0.01
N LEU A 200 -2.60 -14.50 -1.04
CA LEU A 200 -4.01 -14.09 -0.90
C LEU A 200 -4.94 -15.29 -0.63
N GLY A 201 -4.66 -16.45 -1.22
CA GLY A 201 -5.54 -17.61 -1.20
C GLY A 201 -5.73 -18.27 0.16
N ILE A 202 -4.90 -17.92 1.16
CA ILE A 202 -5.06 -18.39 2.55
C ILE A 202 -6.05 -17.54 3.38
N HIS A 203 -6.47 -16.38 2.86
CA HIS A 203 -7.36 -15.46 3.56
C HIS A 203 -8.82 -15.62 3.14
N GLU A 204 -9.72 -15.22 4.03
CA GLU A 204 -11.15 -15.13 3.71
C GLU A 204 -11.41 -13.90 2.83
N ASN A 205 -12.30 -14.04 1.84
CA ASN A 205 -12.69 -12.97 0.91
C ASN A 205 -11.50 -12.18 0.33
N PRO A 206 -10.51 -12.85 -0.29
CA PRO A 206 -9.34 -12.17 -0.81
C PRO A 206 -9.70 -11.24 -1.96
N LEU A 207 -8.91 -10.17 -2.14
CA LEU A 207 -9.11 -9.21 -3.23
C LEU A 207 -7.76 -8.76 -3.80
N PHE A 208 -7.64 -8.73 -5.12
CA PHE A 208 -6.47 -8.14 -5.78
C PHE A 208 -6.82 -6.79 -6.37
N ILE A 209 -6.13 -5.74 -5.95
CA ILE A 209 -6.51 -4.36 -6.27
C ILE A 209 -5.41 -3.69 -7.09
N SER A 210 -5.84 -2.98 -8.13
CA SER A 210 -5.02 -1.98 -8.82
C SER A 210 -5.53 -0.58 -8.49
N ALA A 211 -4.70 0.27 -7.88
CA ALA A 211 -5.04 1.64 -7.54
C ALA A 211 -5.51 2.45 -8.77
N PHE A 212 -4.97 2.16 -9.95
CA PHE A 212 -5.39 2.80 -11.20
C PHE A 212 -5.88 1.78 -12.22
N ASP A 213 -6.87 2.18 -13.02
CA ASP A 213 -7.30 1.42 -14.19
C ASP A 213 -6.42 1.78 -15.39
N LEU A 214 -5.18 1.29 -15.38
CA LEU A 214 -4.25 1.43 -16.50
C LEU A 214 -3.61 0.09 -16.86
N GLY A 215 -3.38 -0.09 -18.16
CA GLY A 215 -2.79 -1.29 -18.73
C GLY A 215 -3.73 -2.50 -18.73
N SER A 216 -3.16 -3.69 -18.92
CA SER A 216 -3.88 -4.96 -18.93
C SER A 216 -3.51 -5.80 -17.72
N TRP A 217 -4.44 -6.63 -17.27
CA TRP A 217 -4.23 -7.48 -16.12
C TRP A 217 -3.24 -8.61 -16.39
N THR A 218 -2.21 -8.71 -15.56
CA THR A 218 -1.32 -9.87 -15.49
C THR A 218 -1.71 -10.85 -14.39
N PHE A 219 -2.46 -10.39 -13.37
CA PHE A 219 -3.05 -11.24 -12.34
C PHE A 219 -4.44 -11.73 -12.76
N ASN A 220 -4.61 -13.05 -12.86
CA ASN A 220 -5.88 -13.71 -13.15
C ASN A 220 -6.02 -14.94 -12.26
N ASP A 221 -7.10 -15.03 -11.48
CA ASP A 221 -7.43 -16.21 -10.69
C ASP A 221 -8.95 -16.41 -10.64
N SER A 222 -9.40 -17.66 -10.62
CA SER A 222 -10.84 -17.97 -10.57
C SER A 222 -11.47 -17.74 -9.20
N LYS A 223 -10.66 -17.69 -8.13
CA LYS A 223 -11.12 -17.60 -6.74
C LYS A 223 -10.85 -16.23 -6.12
N ILE A 224 -9.87 -15.50 -6.64
CA ILE A 224 -9.47 -14.19 -6.13
C ILE A 224 -10.00 -13.12 -7.09
N PRO A 225 -11.10 -12.42 -6.75
CA PRO A 225 -11.59 -11.31 -7.56
C PRO A 225 -10.55 -10.20 -7.65
N ARG A 226 -10.70 -9.36 -8.67
CA ARG A 226 -9.84 -8.20 -8.90
C ARG A 226 -10.66 -6.99 -9.32
N ILE A 227 -10.23 -5.82 -8.87
CA ILE A 227 -10.88 -4.53 -9.15
C ILE A 227 -9.82 -3.47 -9.40
N ALA A 228 -10.17 -2.39 -10.11
CA ALA A 228 -9.21 -1.34 -10.44
C ALA A 228 -9.80 0.07 -10.46
N GLY A 229 -8.95 1.06 -10.18
CA GLY A 229 -9.28 2.47 -10.36
C GLY A 229 -10.54 2.86 -9.60
N LYS A 230 -11.48 3.50 -10.30
CA LYS A 230 -12.74 3.99 -9.72
C LYS A 230 -13.48 2.92 -8.89
N GLU A 231 -13.55 1.67 -9.36
CA GLU A 231 -14.23 0.59 -8.65
C GLU A 231 -13.65 0.34 -7.25
N PHE A 232 -12.33 0.47 -7.09
CA PHE A 232 -11.67 0.35 -5.80
C PHE A 232 -11.90 1.56 -4.91
N TRP A 233 -11.68 2.76 -5.43
CA TRP A 233 -11.79 3.97 -4.61
C TRP A 233 -13.22 4.23 -4.16
N ASP A 234 -14.21 4.02 -5.03
CA ASP A 234 -15.64 4.09 -4.68
C ASP A 234 -16.01 3.05 -3.61
N MET A 235 -15.43 1.85 -3.66
CA MET A 235 -15.67 0.79 -2.68
C MET A 235 -15.25 1.19 -1.27
N ILE A 236 -14.28 2.09 -1.14
CA ILE A 236 -13.82 2.64 0.14
C ILE A 236 -14.29 4.09 0.34
N HIS A 237 -15.29 4.52 -0.42
CA HIS A 237 -15.93 5.83 -0.32
C HIS A 237 -15.00 7.04 -0.55
N LEU A 238 -13.91 6.84 -1.31
CA LEU A 238 -13.03 7.93 -1.72
C LEU A 238 -13.27 8.31 -3.18
N GLU A 239 -13.36 9.61 -3.45
CA GLU A 239 -13.67 10.13 -4.79
C GLU A 239 -12.46 10.00 -5.73
N TYR A 240 -12.57 9.09 -6.70
CA TYR A 240 -11.48 8.76 -7.60
C TYR A 240 -10.93 9.96 -8.39
N GLU A 241 -11.80 10.88 -8.79
CA GLU A 241 -11.39 12.07 -9.54
C GLU A 241 -10.50 13.01 -8.71
N LEU A 242 -10.75 13.14 -7.39
CA LEU A 242 -9.88 13.90 -6.50
C LEU A 242 -8.49 13.26 -6.40
N ILE A 243 -8.47 11.94 -6.24
CA ILE A 243 -7.24 11.15 -6.16
C ILE A 243 -6.42 11.31 -7.44
N GLU A 244 -7.05 11.13 -8.60
CA GLU A 244 -6.38 11.26 -9.90
C GLU A 244 -5.81 12.68 -10.11
N ASN A 245 -6.58 13.72 -9.77
CA ASN A 245 -6.16 15.11 -9.94
C ASN A 245 -4.96 15.46 -9.06
N HIS A 246 -4.99 15.13 -7.77
CA HIS A 246 -3.88 15.41 -6.85
C HIS A 246 -2.61 14.65 -7.23
N ILE A 247 -2.74 13.40 -7.65
CA ILE A 247 -1.60 12.57 -8.06
C ILE A 247 -1.00 13.07 -9.38
N ARG A 248 -1.84 13.50 -10.31
CA ARG A 248 -1.39 14.13 -11.57
C ARG A 248 -0.57 15.38 -11.26
N ASN A 249 -1.06 16.27 -10.40
CA ASN A 249 -0.36 17.49 -10.01
C ASN A 249 0.97 17.18 -9.31
N MET A 250 0.97 16.22 -8.38
CA MET A 250 2.15 15.73 -7.69
C MET A 250 3.22 15.22 -8.68
N LEU A 251 2.83 14.35 -9.61
CA LEU A 251 3.76 13.78 -10.60
C LEU A 251 4.28 14.83 -11.58
N GLN A 252 3.44 15.76 -12.03
CA GLN A 252 3.87 16.87 -12.89
C GLN A 252 4.88 17.79 -12.19
N ARG A 253 4.70 18.05 -10.90
CA ARG A 253 5.65 18.82 -10.09
C ARG A 253 7.00 18.11 -9.99
N ILE A 254 7.00 16.80 -9.72
CA ILE A 254 8.23 15.99 -9.68
C ILE A 254 8.92 15.95 -11.05
N ASP A 255 8.16 15.76 -12.13
CA ASP A 255 8.68 15.72 -13.51
C ASP A 255 9.32 17.06 -13.91
N HIS A 256 8.69 18.17 -13.53
CA HIS A 256 9.25 19.51 -13.75
C HIS A 256 10.62 19.68 -13.07
N GLU A 257 10.74 19.33 -11.79
CA GLU A 257 12.01 19.39 -11.05
C GLU A 257 13.06 18.43 -11.65
N PHE A 258 12.65 17.24 -12.10
CA PHE A 258 13.53 16.32 -12.81
C PHE A 258 14.09 16.94 -14.09
N ALA A 259 13.23 17.56 -14.90
CA ALA A 259 13.64 18.21 -16.15
C ALA A 259 14.63 19.36 -15.92
N GLU A 260 14.41 20.19 -14.89
CA GLU A 260 15.33 21.27 -14.53
C GLU A 260 16.71 20.75 -14.09
N LEU A 261 16.74 19.65 -13.31
CA LEU A 261 17.98 19.02 -12.89
C LEU A 261 18.70 18.33 -14.04
N ALA A 262 17.96 17.74 -14.98
CA ALA A 262 18.51 17.08 -16.16
C ALA A 262 19.09 18.06 -17.20
N ALA A 263 18.61 19.31 -17.21
CA ALA A 263 19.11 20.35 -18.10
C ALA A 263 20.41 21.03 -17.61
N LYS A 264 20.84 20.75 -16.37
CA LYS A 264 22.08 21.26 -15.77
C LYS A 264 23.25 20.30 -15.97
#